data_AF-A0A373BUN4-F1
#
_entry.id   AF-A0A373BUN4-F1
#
_cell.length_a   1.000
_cell.length_b   1.000
_cell.length_c   1.000
_cell.angle_alpha   90.00
_cell.angle_beta   90.00
_cell.angle_gamma   90.00
#
_symmetry.space_group_name_H-M   'P 1'
#
loop_
_entity.id
_entity.type
_entity.pdbx_description
1 polymer ?
#
loop_
_entity_poly.entity_id
_entity_poly.type
_entity_poly.pdbx_seq_one_letter_code
_entity_poly.pdbx_strand_id
1 'polypeptide(L)'
;MSNQYVFNDRLPLAPLKIAALESCRDLAQKVNDHIVNFRRNDTEELIRRQGNLQYRGYDVDSYLLDCACPRFGSGEAKGIVNESVRGTDIFCMVDVTNHSLTYKMSGYVNHMSPDDHYQDLKRIIGATASTAHRINVIMPFLYESRQHKRTHRESLDCAMALEELVSMGVSNIITFDAHDPRVQNAIPLSGLDNFMPTYQFVKALFKHDNTLKIDKDHLMVISPDEGAMSRAVYLANNLGVDMGMFYKRRDYSKVINGRNPIVAHEFLGSSVEGKTVIVVDDMIASGESMLDTAKELKERKAEKVVVCCTFGLFTAGFEKFDEFYQKGYIDSVVTTNLNYRSPELFTKEWYVEADMSKYIAAIINSLNHDVSIGNSLSPTDKIQKLIRKYNEGLL
;
A
#
# COMPACT_ATOMS: atom_id res chain seq x y z
N MET A 1 20.60 12.86 -10.20
CA MET A 1 20.89 12.39 -8.82
C MET A 1 21.40 10.97 -8.94
N SER A 2 22.60 10.69 -8.44
CA SER A 2 23.23 9.36 -8.45
C SER A 2 22.28 8.31 -7.88
N ASN A 3 22.13 7.17 -8.56
CA ASN A 3 21.27 6.08 -8.13
C ASN A 3 21.82 5.45 -6.84
N GLN A 4 21.33 5.90 -5.68
CA GLN A 4 21.61 5.27 -4.37
C GLN A 4 21.11 3.82 -4.24
N TYR A 5 20.54 3.24 -5.30
CA TYR A 5 19.98 1.88 -5.34
C TYR A 5 20.90 0.88 -6.04
N VAL A 6 22.07 1.32 -6.50
CA VAL A 6 23.12 0.45 -7.03
C VAL A 6 24.00 0.02 -5.87
N PHE A 7 24.09 -1.29 -5.64
CA PHE A 7 24.95 -1.87 -4.61
C PHE A 7 26.31 -2.22 -5.23
N ASN A 8 27.24 -1.26 -5.25
CA ASN A 8 28.54 -1.36 -5.96
C ASN A 8 29.43 -2.54 -5.51
N ASP A 9 29.15 -3.16 -4.35
CA ASP A 9 29.96 -4.24 -3.79
C ASP A 9 29.14 -5.46 -3.35
N ARG A 10 27.88 -5.59 -3.77
CA ARG A 10 27.05 -6.75 -3.39
C ARG A 10 26.43 -7.45 -4.59
N LEU A 11 26.47 -8.77 -4.53
CA LEU A 11 25.85 -9.65 -5.51
C LEU A 11 24.38 -9.86 -5.14
N PRO A 12 23.50 -10.07 -6.14
CA PRO A 12 22.17 -10.60 -5.86
C PRO A 12 22.28 -12.00 -5.26
N LEU A 13 21.36 -12.35 -4.37
CA LEU A 13 21.28 -13.67 -3.75
C LEU A 13 20.98 -14.76 -4.79
N ALA A 14 20.06 -14.48 -5.70
CA ALA A 14 19.66 -15.35 -6.80
C ALA A 14 19.02 -14.53 -7.93
N PRO A 15 18.90 -15.09 -9.16
CA PRO A 15 18.21 -14.42 -10.26
C PRO A 15 16.77 -14.03 -9.87
N LEU A 16 16.43 -12.78 -10.11
CA LEU A 16 15.14 -12.20 -9.71
C LEU A 16 14.02 -12.62 -10.68
N LYS A 17 12.86 -13.00 -10.13
CA LYS A 17 11.61 -13.17 -10.88
C LYS A 17 10.43 -12.54 -10.13
N ILE A 18 9.57 -11.83 -10.85
CA ILE A 18 8.35 -11.22 -10.31
C ILE A 18 7.15 -12.00 -10.85
N ALA A 19 6.54 -12.82 -9.99
CA ALA A 19 5.34 -13.58 -10.33
C ALA A 19 4.10 -12.72 -10.04
N ALA A 20 3.79 -11.82 -10.97
CA ALA A 20 2.67 -10.90 -10.84
C ALA A 20 1.36 -11.54 -11.30
N LEU A 21 0.39 -11.64 -10.39
CA LEU A 21 -0.97 -12.02 -10.76
C LEU A 21 -1.64 -10.90 -11.56
N GLU A 22 -2.68 -11.29 -12.30
CA GLU A 22 -3.47 -10.36 -13.12
C GLU A 22 -4.03 -9.20 -12.30
N SER A 23 -4.36 -9.44 -11.03
CA SER A 23 -4.96 -8.43 -10.14
C SER A 23 -4.07 -7.21 -9.90
N CYS A 24 -2.76 -7.31 -10.11
CA CYS A 24 -1.83 -6.19 -9.93
C CYS A 24 -0.86 -6.02 -11.11
N ARG A 25 -1.21 -6.49 -12.31
CA ARG A 25 -0.29 -6.51 -13.47
C ARG A 25 0.25 -5.13 -13.81
N ASP A 26 -0.59 -4.09 -13.77
CA ASP A 26 -0.18 -2.71 -14.06
C ASP A 26 0.85 -2.16 -13.07
N LEU A 27 0.64 -2.41 -11.77
CA LEU A 27 1.59 -2.01 -10.73
C LEU A 27 2.91 -2.78 -10.90
N ALA A 28 2.83 -4.10 -11.11
CA ALA A 28 3.99 -4.95 -11.30
C ALA A 28 4.81 -4.56 -12.52
N GLN A 29 4.18 -4.11 -13.61
CA GLN A 29 4.89 -3.59 -14.79
C GLN A 29 5.69 -2.34 -14.44
N LYS A 30 5.09 -1.35 -13.75
CA LYS A 30 5.83 -0.15 -13.29
C LYS A 30 6.99 -0.51 -12.38
N VAL A 31 6.79 -1.45 -11.46
CA VAL A 31 7.84 -1.97 -10.56
C VAL A 31 8.97 -2.61 -11.35
N ASN A 32 8.64 -3.49 -12.31
CA ASN A 32 9.59 -4.11 -13.22
C ASN A 32 10.45 -3.06 -13.94
N ASP A 33 9.80 -2.06 -14.55
CA ASP A 33 10.46 -1.04 -15.34
C ASP A 33 11.42 -0.20 -14.47
N HIS A 34 11.04 0.08 -13.22
CA HIS A 34 11.93 0.72 -12.26
C HIS A 34 13.16 -0.13 -11.93
N ILE A 35 13.00 -1.45 -11.72
CA ILE A 35 14.13 -2.35 -11.43
C ILE A 35 15.06 -2.46 -12.63
N VAL A 36 14.52 -2.63 -13.85
CA VAL A 36 15.30 -2.64 -15.09
C VAL A 36 16.10 -1.35 -15.20
N ASN A 37 15.47 -0.19 -14.98
CA ASN A 37 16.16 1.10 -14.99
C ASN A 37 17.22 1.22 -13.89
N PHE A 38 16.98 0.72 -12.68
CA PHE A 38 17.98 0.76 -11.60
C PHE A 38 19.23 -0.04 -11.96
N ARG A 39 19.04 -1.22 -12.57
CA ARG A 39 20.14 -2.14 -12.90
C ARG A 39 20.87 -1.76 -14.19
N ARG A 40 20.20 -1.06 -15.12
CA ARG A 40 20.79 -0.61 -16.40
C ARG A 40 21.58 0.70 -16.33
N ASN A 41 21.19 1.62 -15.45
CA ASN A 41 21.81 2.95 -15.36
C ASN A 41 23.22 2.94 -14.71
N ASP A 42 23.92 1.81 -14.77
CA ASP A 42 25.28 1.62 -14.26
C ASP A 42 26.14 0.84 -15.27
N THR A 43 26.50 1.53 -16.36
CA THR A 43 27.12 0.95 -17.57
C THR A 43 28.55 0.45 -17.35
N GLU A 44 29.34 1.12 -16.50
CA GLU A 44 30.73 0.70 -16.19
C GLU A 44 30.75 -0.59 -15.35
N GLU A 45 29.83 -0.69 -14.41
CA GLU A 45 29.66 -1.85 -13.55
C GLU A 45 29.00 -3.01 -14.31
N LEU A 46 28.03 -2.76 -15.21
CA LEU A 46 27.46 -3.76 -16.12
C LEU A 46 28.54 -4.51 -16.90
N ILE A 47 29.53 -3.80 -17.44
CA ILE A 47 30.65 -4.39 -18.18
C ILE A 47 31.53 -5.25 -17.25
N ARG A 48 31.80 -4.79 -16.02
CA ARG A 48 32.51 -5.57 -14.99
C ARG A 48 31.73 -6.82 -14.54
N ARG A 49 30.40 -6.74 -14.51
CA ARG A 49 29.47 -7.78 -14.04
C ARG A 49 29.18 -8.86 -15.09
N GLN A 50 29.14 -8.51 -16.38
CA GLN A 50 28.91 -9.45 -17.49
C GLN A 50 29.96 -10.57 -17.57
N GLY A 51 31.18 -10.35 -17.05
CA GLY A 51 32.23 -11.36 -16.96
C GLY A 51 32.07 -12.38 -15.81
N ASN A 52 31.15 -12.16 -14.86
CA ASN A 52 30.97 -13.01 -13.69
C ASN A 52 29.63 -13.78 -13.76
N LEU A 53 29.72 -15.11 -13.72
CA LEU A 53 28.59 -16.06 -13.76
C LEU A 53 27.50 -15.77 -12.71
N GLN A 54 27.85 -15.12 -11.59
CA GLN A 54 26.93 -14.75 -10.53
C GLN A 54 25.93 -13.63 -10.91
N TYR A 55 26.17 -12.90 -12.00
CA TYR A 55 25.24 -11.89 -12.54
C TYR A 55 24.33 -12.42 -13.66
N ARG A 56 24.26 -13.74 -13.85
CA ARG A 56 23.35 -14.33 -14.84
C ARG A 56 21.90 -13.97 -14.54
N GLY A 57 21.21 -13.37 -15.51
CA GLY A 57 19.83 -12.91 -15.36
C GLY A 57 19.68 -11.59 -14.60
N TYR A 58 20.78 -10.86 -14.38
CA TYR A 58 20.78 -9.57 -13.70
C TYR A 58 20.54 -8.37 -14.63
N ASP A 59 20.82 -8.49 -15.92
CA ASP A 59 20.44 -7.51 -16.94
C ASP A 59 19.55 -8.23 -17.96
N VAL A 60 18.26 -7.98 -17.86
CA VAL A 60 17.20 -8.56 -18.69
C VAL A 60 16.19 -7.47 -19.04
N ASP A 61 15.47 -7.66 -20.13
CA ASP A 61 14.41 -6.72 -20.54
C ASP A 61 13.20 -6.74 -19.59
N SER A 62 12.99 -7.84 -18.89
CA SER A 62 11.89 -7.99 -17.94
C SER A 62 12.22 -9.06 -16.89
N TYR A 63 11.84 -8.77 -15.64
CA TYR A 63 11.84 -9.69 -14.52
C TYR A 63 10.48 -10.37 -14.32
N LEU A 64 9.45 -9.96 -15.07
CA LEU A 64 8.13 -10.58 -14.96
C LEU A 64 8.21 -12.05 -15.36
N LEU A 65 7.70 -12.91 -14.49
CA LEU A 65 7.54 -14.32 -14.74
C LEU A 65 6.35 -14.53 -15.68
N ASP A 66 6.52 -15.42 -16.68
CA ASP A 66 5.39 -15.91 -17.47
C ASP A 66 4.59 -16.92 -16.62
N CYS A 67 3.53 -16.43 -15.98
CA CYS A 67 2.61 -17.23 -15.18
C CYS A 67 1.16 -16.80 -15.39
N ALA A 68 0.23 -17.74 -15.20
CA ALA A 68 -1.21 -17.52 -15.33
C ALA A 68 -2.02 -18.40 -14.39
N CYS A 69 -3.23 -17.97 -14.05
CA CYS A 69 -4.19 -18.76 -13.25
C CYS A 69 -5.49 -19.03 -14.03
N PRO A 70 -5.46 -19.83 -15.12
CA PRO A 70 -6.67 -20.14 -15.87
C PRO A 70 -7.68 -20.91 -15.03
N ARG A 71 -8.97 -20.64 -15.28
CA ARG A 71 -10.11 -21.26 -14.59
C ARG A 71 -10.86 -22.23 -15.51
N PHE A 72 -11.32 -23.33 -14.93
CA PHE A 72 -12.25 -24.25 -15.56
C PHE A 72 -13.68 -23.68 -15.52
N GLY A 73 -14.59 -24.26 -16.32
CA GLY A 73 -16.00 -23.86 -16.30
C GLY A 73 -16.71 -24.07 -14.96
N SER A 74 -16.14 -24.90 -14.07
CA SER A 74 -16.57 -25.09 -12.67
C SER A 74 -16.19 -23.94 -11.73
N GLY A 75 -15.31 -23.03 -12.16
CA GLY A 75 -14.73 -21.96 -11.33
C GLY A 75 -13.40 -22.34 -10.66
N GLU A 76 -13.06 -23.63 -10.60
CA GLU A 76 -11.76 -24.12 -10.14
C GLU A 76 -10.63 -23.53 -11.01
N ALA A 77 -9.47 -23.28 -10.41
CA ALA A 77 -8.32 -22.73 -11.14
C ALA A 77 -7.05 -23.55 -10.90
N LYS A 78 -6.08 -23.38 -11.78
CA LYS A 78 -4.72 -23.92 -11.64
C LYS A 78 -3.68 -22.84 -11.88
N GLY A 79 -2.57 -22.88 -11.15
CA GLY A 79 -1.41 -22.02 -11.42
C GLY A 79 -0.56 -22.66 -12.49
N ILE A 80 -0.15 -21.88 -13.49
CA ILE A 80 0.78 -22.30 -14.53
C ILE A 80 1.96 -21.35 -14.50
N VAL A 81 3.17 -21.91 -14.56
CA VAL A 81 4.42 -21.19 -14.75
C VAL A 81 5.08 -21.76 -16.00
N ASN A 82 5.26 -20.92 -17.02
CA ASN A 82 5.67 -21.34 -18.38
C ASN A 82 7.20 -21.34 -18.59
N GLU A 83 7.96 -20.95 -17.57
CA GLU A 83 9.42 -20.94 -17.61
C GLU A 83 10.04 -21.50 -16.33
N SER A 84 11.31 -21.91 -16.37
CA SER A 84 11.99 -22.49 -15.21
C SER A 84 12.25 -21.44 -14.14
N VAL A 85 11.80 -21.73 -12.91
CA VAL A 85 12.07 -20.93 -11.70
C VAL A 85 13.13 -21.56 -10.79
N ARG A 86 13.85 -22.58 -11.29
CA ARG A 86 14.83 -23.30 -10.47
C ARG A 86 15.93 -22.36 -9.99
N GLY A 87 16.07 -22.23 -8.67
CA GLY A 87 17.10 -21.41 -8.04
C GLY A 87 16.86 -19.89 -8.15
N THR A 88 15.67 -19.44 -8.54
CA THR A 88 15.36 -17.99 -8.61
C THR A 88 14.82 -17.47 -7.28
N ASP A 89 15.03 -16.17 -7.01
CA ASP A 89 14.39 -15.42 -5.93
C ASP A 89 13.09 -14.82 -6.47
N ILE A 90 11.96 -15.38 -6.05
CA ILE A 90 10.64 -15.04 -6.57
C ILE A 90 9.96 -14.01 -5.65
N PHE A 91 9.36 -12.99 -6.26
CA PHE A 91 8.45 -12.06 -5.60
C PHE A 91 7.07 -12.23 -6.22
N CYS A 92 6.18 -12.96 -5.54
CA CYS A 92 4.79 -13.11 -5.92
C CYS A 92 4.03 -11.83 -5.58
N MET A 93 3.42 -11.17 -6.55
CA MET A 93 2.65 -9.94 -6.33
C MET A 93 1.15 -10.21 -6.52
N VAL A 94 0.33 -9.75 -5.58
CA VAL A 94 -1.13 -9.85 -5.64
C VAL A 94 -1.79 -8.61 -5.05
N ASP A 95 -2.81 -8.08 -5.74
CA ASP A 95 -3.81 -7.21 -5.12
C ASP A 95 -5.07 -8.04 -4.82
N VAL A 96 -5.31 -8.31 -3.55
CA VAL A 96 -6.50 -9.07 -3.10
C VAL A 96 -7.78 -8.23 -3.13
N THR A 97 -7.71 -6.93 -3.36
CA THR A 97 -8.87 -6.04 -3.37
C THR A 97 -9.35 -5.68 -4.78
N ASN A 98 -8.72 -6.23 -5.83
CA ASN A 98 -9.10 -5.95 -7.20
C ASN A 98 -10.46 -6.58 -7.56
N HIS A 99 -11.49 -5.76 -7.62
CA HIS A 99 -12.85 -6.18 -7.96
C HIS A 99 -13.17 -6.09 -9.48
N SER A 100 -12.21 -5.66 -10.31
CA SER A 100 -12.44 -5.47 -11.76
C SER A 100 -12.38 -6.76 -12.56
N LEU A 101 -11.64 -7.76 -12.06
CA LEU A 101 -11.42 -9.00 -12.78
C LEU A 101 -12.66 -9.89 -12.73
N THR A 102 -12.94 -10.54 -13.86
CA THR A 102 -14.09 -11.44 -14.00
C THR A 102 -13.68 -12.80 -14.55
N TYR A 103 -14.47 -13.82 -14.23
CA TYR A 103 -14.34 -15.16 -14.78
C TYR A 103 -15.71 -15.79 -15.05
N LYS A 104 -15.75 -16.82 -15.89
CA LYS A 104 -16.98 -17.57 -16.17
C LYS A 104 -17.07 -18.82 -15.31
N MET A 105 -18.19 -19.00 -14.63
CA MET A 105 -18.53 -20.20 -13.86
C MET A 105 -19.95 -20.63 -14.20
N SER A 106 -20.12 -21.86 -14.67
CA SER A 106 -21.41 -22.41 -15.10
C SER A 106 -22.17 -21.51 -16.10
N GLY A 107 -21.42 -20.80 -16.97
CA GLY A 107 -21.98 -19.86 -17.96
C GLY A 107 -22.24 -18.44 -17.44
N TYR A 108 -22.14 -18.19 -16.13
CA TYR A 108 -22.33 -16.87 -15.52
C TYR A 108 -21.01 -16.11 -15.42
N VAL A 109 -21.05 -14.80 -15.62
CA VAL A 109 -19.92 -13.90 -15.36
C VAL A 109 -19.90 -13.57 -13.87
N ASN A 110 -18.77 -13.85 -13.22
CA ASN A 110 -18.55 -13.60 -11.79
C ASN A 110 -17.36 -12.64 -11.66
N HIS A 111 -17.40 -11.76 -10.66
CA HIS A 111 -16.25 -10.96 -10.27
C HIS A 111 -15.38 -11.75 -9.29
N MET A 112 -14.07 -11.58 -9.38
CA MET A 112 -13.14 -12.20 -8.43
C MET A 112 -13.25 -11.54 -7.07
N SER A 113 -13.39 -12.35 -6.02
CA SER A 113 -13.35 -11.90 -4.62
C SER A 113 -11.91 -11.84 -4.09
N PRO A 114 -11.70 -11.27 -2.88
CA PRO A 114 -10.41 -11.41 -2.20
C PRO A 114 -9.93 -12.85 -2.06
N ASP A 115 -10.86 -13.78 -1.79
CA ASP A 115 -10.56 -15.21 -1.68
C ASP A 115 -10.08 -15.78 -3.01
N ASP A 116 -10.68 -15.38 -4.13
CA ASP A 116 -10.24 -15.83 -5.47
C ASP A 116 -8.79 -15.44 -5.74
N HIS A 117 -8.42 -14.17 -5.45
CA HIS A 117 -7.06 -13.67 -5.61
C HIS A 117 -6.07 -14.35 -4.67
N TYR A 118 -6.47 -14.57 -3.41
CA TYR A 118 -5.63 -15.25 -2.44
C TYR A 118 -5.38 -16.71 -2.84
N GLN A 119 -6.39 -17.42 -3.36
CA GLN A 119 -6.21 -18.77 -3.88
C GLN A 119 -5.31 -18.79 -5.13
N ASP A 120 -5.40 -17.78 -6.00
CA ASP A 120 -4.51 -17.67 -7.16
C ASP A 120 -3.05 -17.40 -6.75
N LEU A 121 -2.81 -16.62 -5.70
CA LEU A 121 -1.49 -16.48 -5.09
C LEU A 121 -0.95 -17.84 -4.63
N LYS A 122 -1.75 -18.60 -3.88
CA LYS A 122 -1.38 -19.93 -3.38
C LYS A 122 -1.05 -20.89 -4.51
N ARG A 123 -1.77 -20.84 -5.63
CA ARG A 123 -1.49 -21.67 -6.81
C ARG A 123 -0.12 -21.37 -7.41
N ILE A 124 0.27 -20.09 -7.51
CA ILE A 124 1.60 -19.71 -7.98
C ILE A 124 2.70 -20.10 -7.00
N ILE A 125 2.47 -19.93 -5.69
CA ILE A 125 3.41 -20.43 -4.66
C ILE A 125 3.56 -21.95 -4.80
N GLY A 126 2.46 -22.70 -4.88
CA GLY A 126 2.48 -24.16 -5.03
C GLY A 126 3.19 -24.64 -6.31
N ALA A 127 3.11 -23.88 -7.40
CA ALA A 127 3.79 -24.19 -8.65
C ALA A 127 5.30 -23.91 -8.61
N THR A 128 5.78 -23.11 -7.65
CA THR A 128 7.17 -22.60 -7.63
C THR A 128 8.00 -23.05 -6.41
N ALA A 129 7.35 -23.30 -5.27
CA ALA A 129 8.00 -23.53 -3.96
C ALA A 129 9.02 -24.67 -3.93
N SER A 130 8.81 -25.72 -4.72
CA SER A 130 9.71 -26.89 -4.74
C SER A 130 11.02 -26.68 -5.50
N THR A 131 11.14 -25.59 -6.29
CA THR A 131 12.30 -25.36 -7.16
C THR A 131 12.92 -23.98 -7.03
N ALA A 132 12.15 -22.98 -6.60
CA ALA A 132 12.66 -21.65 -6.30
C ALA A 132 13.75 -21.69 -5.21
N HIS A 133 14.68 -20.73 -5.26
CA HIS A 133 15.63 -20.54 -4.16
C HIS A 133 14.94 -19.94 -2.93
N ARG A 134 14.08 -18.93 -3.16
CA ARG A 134 13.35 -18.20 -2.14
C ARG A 134 12.05 -17.65 -2.73
N ILE A 135 10.99 -17.60 -1.93
CA ILE A 135 9.71 -17.00 -2.29
C ILE A 135 9.37 -15.91 -1.30
N ASN A 136 9.10 -14.73 -1.82
CA ASN A 136 8.59 -13.57 -1.09
C ASN A 136 7.20 -13.24 -1.64
N VAL A 137 6.28 -12.83 -0.77
CA VAL A 137 4.95 -12.39 -1.16
C VAL A 137 4.86 -10.88 -0.96
N ILE A 138 4.51 -10.15 -2.01
CA ILE A 138 4.12 -8.75 -1.95
C ILE A 138 2.60 -8.71 -2.07
N MET A 139 1.96 -8.42 -0.96
CA MET A 139 0.51 -8.34 -0.83
C MET A 139 0.20 -6.95 -0.27
N PRO A 140 0.01 -5.95 -1.14
CA PRO A 140 -0.03 -4.57 -0.68
C PRO A 140 -1.10 -4.34 0.37
N PHE A 141 -2.34 -4.73 0.07
CA PHE A 141 -3.40 -4.87 1.07
C PHE A 141 -3.35 -6.27 1.66
N LEU A 142 -3.07 -6.41 2.95
CA LEU A 142 -3.00 -7.71 3.60
C LEU A 142 -4.36 -8.43 3.55
N TYR A 143 -4.37 -9.70 3.14
CA TYR A 143 -5.60 -10.49 3.04
C TYR A 143 -6.36 -10.50 4.37
N GLU A 144 -7.65 -10.18 4.31
CA GLU A 144 -8.54 -10.04 5.46
C GLU A 144 -7.98 -9.15 6.59
N SER A 145 -7.21 -8.10 6.26
CA SER A 145 -6.51 -7.22 7.24
C SER A 145 -7.39 -6.71 8.40
N ARG A 146 -8.70 -6.55 8.16
CA ARG A 146 -9.66 -6.13 9.19
C ARG A 146 -9.96 -7.23 10.22
N GLN A 147 -9.80 -8.52 9.87
CA GLN A 147 -9.90 -9.69 10.76
C GLN A 147 -8.56 -10.01 11.46
N HIS A 148 -7.87 -8.98 11.96
CA HIS A 148 -6.58 -9.08 12.66
C HIS A 148 -6.70 -9.52 14.12
N LYS A 149 -7.88 -9.39 14.73
CA LYS A 149 -8.15 -9.75 16.14
C LYS A 149 -9.56 -10.30 16.29
N ARG A 150 -9.78 -11.17 17.29
CA ARG A 150 -11.12 -11.60 17.71
C ARG A 150 -11.67 -10.64 18.75
N THR A 151 -12.86 -10.11 18.49
CA THR A 151 -13.65 -9.31 19.42
C THR A 151 -14.81 -10.14 19.99
N HIS A 152 -15.33 -11.11 19.23
CA HIS A 152 -16.42 -12.01 19.64
C HIS A 152 -16.18 -13.46 19.14
N ARG A 153 -17.24 -14.17 18.70
CA ARG A 153 -17.16 -15.50 18.08
C ARG A 153 -16.99 -15.35 16.57
N GLU A 154 -15.80 -14.89 16.15
CA GLU A 154 -15.46 -14.61 14.75
C GLU A 154 -14.14 -15.28 14.34
N SER A 155 -13.90 -15.36 13.02
CA SER A 155 -12.69 -15.93 12.42
C SER A 155 -11.46 -15.02 12.64
N LEU A 156 -10.28 -15.55 12.31
CA LEU A 156 -9.00 -14.81 12.31
C LEU A 156 -8.33 -14.99 10.96
N ASP A 157 -9.06 -14.69 9.90
CA ASP A 157 -8.67 -15.06 8.54
C ASP A 157 -7.32 -14.47 8.14
N CYS A 158 -7.00 -13.26 8.62
CA CYS A 158 -5.69 -12.65 8.39
C CYS A 158 -4.55 -13.45 9.02
N ALA A 159 -4.67 -13.83 10.31
CA ALA A 159 -3.66 -14.62 11.00
C ALA A 159 -3.53 -16.03 10.40
N MET A 160 -4.67 -16.67 10.08
CA MET A 160 -4.70 -17.98 9.45
C MET A 160 -4.03 -17.95 8.06
N ALA A 161 -4.25 -16.89 7.28
CA ALA A 161 -3.62 -16.72 5.98
C ALA A 161 -2.10 -16.51 6.10
N LEU A 162 -1.62 -15.80 7.12
CA LEU A 162 -0.19 -15.66 7.39
C LEU A 162 0.46 -17.01 7.73
N GLU A 163 -0.14 -17.77 8.63
CA GLU A 163 0.32 -19.12 8.99
C GLU A 163 0.31 -20.06 7.78
N GLU A 164 -0.72 -19.99 6.95
CA GLU A 164 -0.82 -20.77 5.72
C GLU A 164 0.31 -20.43 4.74
N LEU A 165 0.55 -19.14 4.46
CA LEU A 165 1.64 -18.72 3.57
C LEU A 165 3.01 -19.20 4.07
N VAL A 166 3.28 -19.07 5.37
CA VAL A 166 4.52 -19.56 6.00
C VAL A 166 4.64 -21.08 5.84
N SER A 167 3.55 -21.83 6.06
CA SER A 167 3.54 -23.29 5.90
C SER A 167 3.80 -23.75 4.46
N MET A 168 3.47 -22.91 3.47
CA MET A 168 3.74 -23.14 2.05
C MET A 168 5.19 -22.82 1.65
N GLY A 169 6.03 -22.37 2.58
CA GLY A 169 7.44 -22.06 2.33
C GLY A 169 7.72 -20.61 1.92
N VAL A 170 6.75 -19.70 2.10
CA VAL A 170 7.00 -18.25 1.91
C VAL A 170 8.01 -17.79 2.97
N SER A 171 9.10 -17.19 2.51
CA SER A 171 10.21 -16.75 3.36
C SER A 171 9.98 -15.36 3.98
N ASN A 172 9.29 -14.48 3.26
CA ASN A 172 8.95 -13.14 3.73
C ASN A 172 7.64 -12.65 3.13
N ILE A 173 6.84 -11.93 3.91
CA ILE A 173 5.59 -11.30 3.49
C ILE A 173 5.78 -9.77 3.58
N ILE A 174 5.51 -9.07 2.49
CA ILE A 174 5.70 -7.64 2.32
C ILE A 174 4.32 -7.03 2.12
N THR A 175 3.93 -6.15 3.03
CA THR A 175 2.64 -5.45 3.02
C THR A 175 2.84 -3.96 3.28
N PHE A 176 1.78 -3.18 3.09
CA PHE A 176 1.85 -1.73 3.22
C PHE A 176 0.71 -1.26 4.10
N ASP A 177 1.06 -0.49 5.13
CA ASP A 177 0.12 0.10 6.07
C ASP A 177 -0.98 -0.88 6.55
N ALA A 178 -0.58 -2.08 7.01
CA ALA A 178 -1.50 -3.08 7.52
C ALA A 178 -2.47 -2.47 8.54
N HIS A 179 -3.74 -2.85 8.47
CA HIS A 179 -4.80 -2.26 9.30
C HIS A 179 -4.41 -2.27 10.79
N ASP A 180 -3.91 -3.42 11.26
CA ASP A 180 -3.17 -3.54 12.51
C ASP A 180 -1.90 -4.40 12.31
N PRO A 181 -0.69 -3.82 12.39
CA PRO A 181 0.55 -4.56 12.16
C PRO A 181 0.84 -5.61 13.26
N ARG A 182 0.15 -5.58 14.40
CA ARG A 182 0.34 -6.57 15.48
C ARG A 182 -0.08 -7.98 15.07
N VAL A 183 -0.82 -8.13 13.97
CA VAL A 183 -1.16 -9.45 13.40
C VAL A 183 0.09 -10.28 13.07
N GLN A 184 1.26 -9.64 12.87
CA GLN A 184 2.56 -10.30 12.74
C GLN A 184 2.88 -11.29 13.87
N ASN A 185 2.32 -11.08 15.07
CA ASN A 185 2.53 -11.97 16.21
C ASN A 185 2.00 -13.39 15.97
N ALA A 186 1.16 -13.61 14.95
CA ALA A 186 0.73 -14.95 14.52
C ALA A 186 1.88 -15.77 13.93
N ILE A 187 2.90 -15.13 13.36
CA ILE A 187 4.04 -15.78 12.69
C ILE A 187 5.39 -15.29 13.25
N PRO A 188 5.67 -15.51 14.55
CA PRO A 188 6.78 -14.86 15.26
C PRO A 188 8.20 -15.24 14.77
N LEU A 189 8.32 -16.31 13.98
CA LEU A 189 9.58 -16.79 13.42
C LEU A 189 9.71 -16.48 11.92
N SER A 190 8.77 -15.73 11.34
CA SER A 190 8.72 -15.42 9.92
C SER A 190 8.68 -13.91 9.69
N GLY A 191 9.18 -13.47 8.55
CA GLY A 191 9.21 -12.05 8.20
C GLY A 191 7.82 -11.54 7.79
N LEU A 192 7.39 -10.44 8.42
CA LEU A 192 6.33 -9.56 7.92
C LEU A 192 6.86 -8.13 7.89
N ASP A 193 7.25 -7.67 6.70
CA ASP A 193 7.68 -6.29 6.48
C ASP A 193 6.47 -5.41 6.15
N ASN A 194 6.09 -4.54 7.09
CA ASN A 194 5.01 -3.56 6.91
C ASN A 194 5.57 -2.16 6.61
N PHE A 195 5.34 -1.64 5.41
CA PHE A 195 5.85 -0.34 4.98
C PHE A 195 4.79 0.75 5.01
N MET A 196 5.16 1.94 5.50
CA MET A 196 4.25 3.09 5.54
C MET A 196 4.42 3.99 4.31
N PRO A 197 3.33 4.45 3.65
CA PRO A 197 3.39 5.37 2.50
C PRO A 197 3.54 6.85 2.89
N THR A 198 3.83 7.14 4.16
CA THR A 198 3.87 8.51 4.70
C THR A 198 4.74 9.45 3.87
N TYR A 199 5.91 9.01 3.43
CA TYR A 199 6.79 9.81 2.58
C TYR A 199 6.16 10.13 1.21
N GLN A 200 5.47 9.15 0.62
CA GLN A 200 4.81 9.30 -0.68
C GLN A 200 3.61 10.23 -0.58
N PHE A 201 2.85 10.21 0.52
CA PHE A 201 1.81 11.21 0.78
C PHE A 201 2.38 12.62 0.82
N VAL A 202 3.41 12.85 1.66
CA VAL A 202 4.04 14.17 1.80
C VAL A 202 4.58 14.65 0.45
N LYS A 203 5.24 13.76 -0.31
CA LYS A 203 5.76 14.07 -1.64
C LYS A 203 4.67 14.40 -2.64
N ALA A 204 3.57 13.63 -2.68
CA ALA A 204 2.47 13.88 -3.59
C ALA A 204 1.77 15.20 -3.26
N LEU A 205 1.56 15.46 -1.96
CA LEU A 205 0.93 16.66 -1.46
C LEU A 205 1.76 17.92 -1.78
N PHE A 206 3.06 17.92 -1.52
CA PHE A 206 3.93 19.07 -1.82
C PHE A 206 4.05 19.36 -3.33
N LYS A 207 3.97 18.32 -4.16
CA LYS A 207 3.95 18.48 -5.61
C LYS A 207 2.60 19.03 -6.09
N HIS A 208 1.51 18.67 -5.43
CA HIS A 208 0.17 19.10 -5.78
C HIS A 208 -0.12 20.53 -5.31
N ASP A 209 0.29 20.88 -4.09
CA ASP A 209 0.12 22.21 -3.50
C ASP A 209 1.46 22.76 -2.98
N ASN A 210 2.04 23.67 -3.76
CA ASN A 210 3.30 24.36 -3.42
C ASN A 210 3.09 25.59 -2.51
N THR A 211 1.86 25.85 -2.07
CA THR A 211 1.51 26.97 -1.18
C THR A 211 1.36 26.56 0.27
N LEU A 212 1.45 25.26 0.57
CA LEU A 212 1.33 24.72 1.93
C LEU A 212 2.42 25.28 2.84
N LYS A 213 2.02 25.75 4.02
CA LYS A 213 2.94 26.17 5.06
C LYS A 213 3.05 25.06 6.10
N ILE A 214 4.26 24.54 6.29
CA ILE A 214 4.51 23.40 7.19
C ILE A 214 4.97 23.94 8.54
N ASP A 215 4.01 24.42 9.32
CA ASP A 215 4.22 24.87 10.69
C ASP A 215 2.94 24.71 11.51
N LYS A 216 3.06 24.87 12.83
CA LYS A 216 1.96 24.66 13.79
C LYS A 216 0.82 25.67 13.65
N ASP A 217 1.08 26.85 13.11
CA ASP A 217 0.09 27.90 12.98
C ASP A 217 -0.80 27.68 11.75
N HIS A 218 -0.28 27.03 10.70
CA HIS A 218 -0.98 26.87 9.42
C HIS A 218 -1.37 25.42 9.07
N LEU A 219 -0.80 24.41 9.72
CA LEU A 219 -1.04 23.00 9.38
C LEU A 219 -1.33 22.15 10.63
N MET A 220 -2.25 21.22 10.51
CA MET A 220 -2.54 20.21 11.53
C MET A 220 -2.84 18.85 10.90
N VAL A 221 -2.39 17.77 11.53
CA VAL A 221 -2.74 16.40 11.12
C VAL A 221 -3.91 15.89 11.97
N ILE A 222 -4.91 15.30 11.33
CA ILE A 222 -6.15 14.85 11.96
C ILE A 222 -6.28 13.33 11.88
N SER A 223 -6.55 12.70 13.01
CA SER A 223 -7.02 11.32 13.07
C SER A 223 -8.56 11.28 13.03
N PRO A 224 -9.19 10.60 12.06
CA PRO A 224 -10.66 10.52 11.96
C PRO A 224 -11.31 9.66 13.05
N ASP A 225 -10.53 8.78 13.69
CA ASP A 225 -10.91 8.02 14.88
C ASP A 225 -9.67 7.56 15.69
N GLU A 226 -9.87 6.69 16.67
CA GLU A 226 -8.81 6.12 17.51
C GLU A 226 -7.87 5.19 16.73
N GLY A 227 -8.38 4.45 15.73
CA GLY A 227 -7.60 3.44 15.00
C GLY A 227 -6.50 4.04 14.13
N ALA A 228 -6.70 5.26 13.65
CA ALA A 228 -5.73 6.01 12.85
C ALA A 228 -4.75 6.85 13.69
N MET A 229 -4.89 6.88 15.02
CA MET A 229 -4.15 7.83 15.87
C MET A 229 -2.64 7.68 15.74
N SER A 230 -2.11 6.45 15.71
CA SER A 230 -0.68 6.20 15.56
C SER A 230 -0.12 6.74 14.24
N ARG A 231 -0.89 6.65 13.15
CA ARG A 231 -0.54 7.19 11.82
C ARG A 231 -0.50 8.72 11.85
N ALA A 232 -1.53 9.33 12.44
CA ALA A 232 -1.62 10.79 12.57
C ALA A 232 -0.48 11.35 13.43
N VAL A 233 -0.18 10.73 14.59
CA VAL A 233 0.94 11.11 15.47
C VAL A 233 2.27 11.00 14.73
N TYR A 234 2.51 9.91 14.00
CA TYR A 234 3.75 9.74 13.26
C TYR A 234 3.93 10.83 12.20
N LEU A 235 2.91 11.13 11.40
CA LEU A 235 3.00 12.19 10.40
C LEU A 235 3.17 13.57 11.04
N ALA A 236 2.37 13.91 12.07
CA ALA A 236 2.45 15.20 12.76
C ALA A 236 3.85 15.46 13.33
N ASN A 237 4.44 14.46 14.00
CA ASN A 237 5.79 14.54 14.57
C ASN A 237 6.85 14.73 13.48
N ASN A 238 6.73 14.02 12.35
CA ASN A 238 7.68 14.19 11.24
C ASN A 238 7.53 15.55 10.54
N LEU A 239 6.32 16.13 10.50
CA LEU A 239 6.08 17.46 9.95
C LEU A 239 6.38 18.59 10.98
N GLY A 240 6.51 18.26 12.26
CA GLY A 240 6.70 19.26 13.33
C GLY A 240 5.44 20.07 13.65
N VAL A 241 4.25 19.53 13.37
CA VAL A 241 2.95 20.22 13.50
C VAL A 241 2.07 19.59 14.58
N ASP A 242 0.97 20.26 14.91
CA ASP A 242 0.02 19.75 15.90
C ASP A 242 -0.82 18.58 15.33
N MET A 243 -1.35 17.76 16.24
CA MET A 243 -2.26 16.67 15.93
C MET A 243 -3.61 16.91 16.60
N GLY A 244 -4.69 16.63 15.89
CA GLY A 244 -6.05 16.54 16.43
C GLY A 244 -6.69 15.19 16.11
N MET A 245 -7.77 14.83 16.79
CA MET A 245 -8.53 13.63 16.49
C MET A 245 -10.01 13.79 16.73
N PHE A 246 -10.82 12.98 16.05
CA PHE A 246 -12.22 12.80 16.37
C PHE A 246 -12.40 11.58 17.27
N TYR A 247 -13.11 11.77 18.38
CA TYR A 247 -13.53 10.70 19.27
C TYR A 247 -15.01 10.42 19.06
N LYS A 248 -15.32 9.21 18.61
CA LYS A 248 -16.70 8.74 18.41
C LYS A 248 -17.14 7.93 19.63
N ARG A 249 -17.94 8.54 20.50
CA ARG A 249 -18.51 7.81 21.65
C ARG A 249 -19.69 6.98 21.18
N ARG A 250 -19.61 5.65 21.30
CA ARG A 250 -20.72 4.73 20.95
C ARG A 250 -21.53 4.33 22.18
N ASP A 251 -22.84 4.21 22.02
CA ASP A 251 -23.73 3.64 23.04
C ASP A 251 -23.68 2.12 22.95
N TYR A 252 -22.89 1.49 23.82
CA TYR A 252 -22.82 0.03 23.87
C TYR A 252 -24.07 -0.61 24.50
N SER A 253 -25.00 0.17 25.05
CA SER A 253 -26.25 -0.36 25.62
C SER A 253 -27.33 -0.63 24.56
N LYS A 254 -27.14 -0.17 23.31
CA LYS A 254 -28.11 -0.32 22.21
C LYS A 254 -27.45 -0.89 20.96
N VAL A 255 -28.15 -1.79 20.29
CA VAL A 255 -27.77 -2.30 18.96
C VAL A 255 -28.89 -1.94 18.00
N ILE A 256 -28.61 -1.11 17.00
CA ILE A 256 -29.54 -0.72 15.93
C ILE A 256 -28.92 -1.18 14.62
N ASN A 257 -29.62 -2.04 13.86
CA ASN A 257 -29.13 -2.62 12.59
C ASN A 257 -27.74 -3.29 12.72
N GLY A 258 -27.49 -3.99 13.83
CA GLY A 258 -26.22 -4.68 14.08
C GLY A 258 -25.05 -3.75 14.45
N ARG A 259 -25.29 -2.46 14.70
CA ARG A 259 -24.26 -1.48 15.10
C ARG A 259 -24.67 -0.72 16.36
N ASN A 260 -23.68 -0.35 17.16
CA ASN A 260 -23.89 0.49 18.34
C ASN A 260 -23.98 1.96 17.87
N PRO A 261 -25.05 2.69 18.20
CA PRO A 261 -25.26 4.05 17.71
C PRO A 261 -24.22 5.01 18.30
N ILE A 262 -23.82 6.01 17.52
CA ILE A 262 -22.87 7.03 17.96
C ILE A 262 -23.63 8.11 18.74
N VAL A 263 -23.17 8.41 19.96
CA VAL A 263 -23.81 9.33 20.92
C VAL A 263 -23.16 10.70 20.89
N ALA A 264 -21.86 10.76 20.59
CA ALA A 264 -21.12 12.02 20.47
C ALA A 264 -19.99 11.88 19.45
N HIS A 265 -19.79 12.94 18.67
CA HIS A 265 -18.61 13.19 17.85
C HIS A 265 -17.87 14.37 18.48
N GLU A 266 -16.80 14.10 19.23
CA GLU A 266 -16.02 15.13 19.91
C GLU A 266 -14.68 15.31 19.20
N PHE A 267 -14.31 16.56 18.94
CA PHE A 267 -12.99 16.89 18.43
C PHE A 267 -12.03 17.15 19.60
N LEU A 268 -10.89 16.48 19.58
CA LEU A 268 -9.82 16.58 20.57
C LEU A 268 -8.58 17.17 19.88
N GLY A 269 -8.21 18.40 20.21
CA GLY A 269 -7.08 19.11 19.60
C GLY A 269 -7.18 20.61 19.80
N SER A 270 -6.17 21.36 19.39
CA SER A 270 -6.25 22.83 19.32
C SER A 270 -7.16 23.28 18.18
N SER A 271 -7.46 24.58 18.10
CA SER A 271 -8.28 25.12 16.99
C SER A 271 -7.70 24.76 15.62
N VAL A 272 -8.60 24.41 14.69
CA VAL A 272 -8.32 24.19 13.26
C VAL A 272 -8.63 25.42 12.41
N GLU A 273 -9.17 26.49 13.01
CA GLU A 273 -9.58 27.70 12.31
C GLU A 273 -8.40 28.31 11.53
N GLY A 274 -8.60 28.51 10.22
CA GLY A 274 -7.58 29.07 9.33
C GLY A 274 -6.40 28.15 9.04
N LYS A 275 -6.44 26.87 9.46
CA LYS A 275 -5.39 25.89 9.17
C LYS A 275 -5.77 25.00 7.99
N THR A 276 -4.77 24.57 7.23
CA THR A 276 -4.89 23.36 6.42
C THR A 276 -4.89 22.15 7.36
N VAL A 277 -5.80 21.20 7.14
CA VAL A 277 -5.87 19.96 7.92
C VAL A 277 -5.66 18.75 7.02
N ILE A 278 -4.78 17.85 7.44
CA ILE A 278 -4.52 16.58 6.75
C ILE A 278 -5.16 15.45 7.55
N VAL A 279 -6.28 14.92 7.07
CA VAL A 279 -6.91 13.71 7.63
C VAL A 279 -6.16 12.50 7.13
N VAL A 280 -5.66 11.64 8.03
CA VAL A 280 -4.89 10.44 7.66
C VAL A 280 -5.59 9.18 8.13
N ASP A 281 -5.73 8.19 7.26
CA ASP A 281 -6.23 6.85 7.61
C ASP A 281 -5.57 5.76 6.76
N ASP A 282 -5.80 4.48 7.09
CA ASP A 282 -5.30 3.36 6.28
C ASP A 282 -6.10 3.19 4.99
N MET A 283 -7.44 3.35 5.03
CA MET A 283 -8.26 3.11 3.85
C MET A 283 -9.58 3.90 3.79
N ILE A 284 -9.99 4.19 2.55
CA ILE A 284 -11.33 4.69 2.23
C ILE A 284 -12.14 3.52 1.67
N ALA A 285 -13.08 2.99 2.48
CA ALA A 285 -14.09 2.05 1.98
C ALA A 285 -15.25 2.79 1.31
N SER A 286 -16.35 3.07 2.04
CA SER A 286 -17.45 3.90 1.52
C SER A 286 -17.14 5.40 1.52
N GLY A 287 -16.16 5.84 2.32
CA GLY A 287 -15.80 7.25 2.48
C GLY A 287 -16.61 8.04 3.49
N GLU A 288 -17.75 7.51 3.98
CA GLU A 288 -18.67 8.25 4.86
C GLU A 288 -17.98 8.87 6.08
N SER A 289 -17.12 8.11 6.76
CA SER A 289 -16.39 8.64 7.93
C SER A 289 -15.42 9.78 7.59
N MET A 290 -14.78 9.76 6.41
CA MET A 290 -13.89 10.84 5.97
C MET A 290 -14.69 12.07 5.57
N LEU A 291 -15.80 11.88 4.86
CA LEU A 291 -16.70 12.96 4.45
C LEU A 291 -17.28 13.67 5.67
N ASP A 292 -17.80 12.93 6.65
CA ASP A 292 -18.30 13.51 7.90
C ASP A 292 -17.22 14.30 8.63
N THR A 293 -16.01 13.73 8.73
CA THR A 293 -14.84 14.39 9.32
C THR A 293 -14.49 15.69 8.59
N ALA A 294 -14.48 15.68 7.26
CA ALA A 294 -14.18 16.85 6.45
C ALA A 294 -15.21 17.97 6.65
N LYS A 295 -16.50 17.62 6.67
CA LYS A 295 -17.58 18.58 6.94
C LYS A 295 -17.42 19.23 8.31
N GLU A 296 -17.21 18.44 9.35
CA GLU A 296 -16.99 18.92 10.73
C GLU A 296 -15.77 19.86 10.82
N LEU A 297 -14.68 19.54 10.12
CA LEU A 297 -13.48 20.39 10.08
C LEU A 297 -13.75 21.74 9.42
N LYS A 298 -14.55 21.77 8.36
CA LYS A 298 -14.93 23.02 7.67
C LYS A 298 -15.94 23.84 8.46
N GLU A 299 -16.86 23.20 9.19
CA GLU A 299 -17.73 23.89 10.15
C GLU A 299 -16.93 24.54 11.29
N ARG A 300 -15.78 23.95 11.64
CA ARG A 300 -14.77 24.52 12.55
C ARG A 300 -13.81 25.50 11.87
N LYS A 301 -14.13 25.92 10.64
CA LYS A 301 -13.41 26.91 9.84
C LYS A 301 -11.99 26.52 9.46
N ALA A 302 -11.71 25.23 9.27
CA ALA A 302 -10.49 24.81 8.59
C ALA A 302 -10.42 25.46 7.19
N GLU A 303 -9.24 25.94 6.82
CA GLU A 303 -9.01 26.59 5.53
C GLU A 303 -9.15 25.58 4.40
N LYS A 304 -8.34 24.52 4.46
CA LYS A 304 -8.30 23.41 3.50
C LYS A 304 -8.40 22.06 4.21
N VAL A 305 -9.06 21.09 3.61
CA VAL A 305 -9.13 19.70 4.09
C VAL A 305 -8.53 18.77 3.04
N VAL A 306 -7.43 18.14 3.38
CA VAL A 306 -6.75 17.13 2.56
C VAL A 306 -6.93 15.77 3.22
N VAL A 307 -7.37 14.76 2.46
CA VAL A 307 -7.49 13.38 2.95
C VAL A 307 -6.34 12.55 2.38
N CYS A 308 -5.59 11.86 3.23
CA CYS A 308 -4.52 10.94 2.83
C CYS A 308 -4.86 9.54 3.32
N CYS A 309 -5.09 8.61 2.39
CA CYS A 309 -5.36 7.22 2.74
C CYS A 309 -4.52 6.25 1.91
N THR A 310 -4.05 5.17 2.53
CA THR A 310 -3.22 4.19 1.82
C THR A 310 -4.01 3.51 0.72
N PHE A 311 -5.19 2.98 1.04
CA PHE A 311 -6.04 2.26 0.11
C PHE A 311 -7.31 3.04 -0.21
N GLY A 312 -7.45 3.50 -1.45
CA GLY A 312 -8.68 4.11 -1.94
C GLY A 312 -9.59 3.06 -2.56
N LEU A 313 -10.44 2.39 -1.75
CA LEU A 313 -11.32 1.33 -2.24
C LEU A 313 -12.62 1.88 -2.85
N PHE A 314 -13.12 3.01 -2.35
CA PHE A 314 -14.28 3.76 -2.88
C PHE A 314 -15.49 2.87 -3.22
N THR A 315 -15.85 1.97 -2.31
CA THR A 315 -16.87 0.92 -2.54
C THR A 315 -18.29 1.48 -2.74
N ALA A 316 -18.50 2.78 -2.47
CA ALA A 316 -19.78 3.47 -2.63
C ALA A 316 -19.81 4.44 -3.82
N GLY A 317 -18.82 4.37 -4.72
CA GLY A 317 -18.69 5.29 -5.85
C GLY A 317 -17.99 6.60 -5.48
N PHE A 318 -17.96 7.52 -6.44
CA PHE A 318 -17.26 8.80 -6.34
C PHE A 318 -18.20 10.00 -6.18
N GLU A 319 -19.51 9.83 -6.38
CA GLU A 319 -20.46 10.94 -6.46
C GLU A 319 -20.48 11.79 -5.18
N LYS A 320 -20.39 11.14 -4.00
CA LYS A 320 -20.33 11.86 -2.73
C LYS A 320 -19.03 12.66 -2.57
N PHE A 321 -17.90 12.15 -3.07
CA PHE A 321 -16.64 12.89 -3.06
C PHE A 321 -16.70 14.10 -4.00
N ASP A 322 -17.29 13.92 -5.18
CA ASP A 322 -17.53 14.99 -6.14
C ASP A 322 -18.40 16.10 -5.53
N GLU A 323 -19.49 15.74 -4.85
CA GLU A 323 -20.36 16.68 -4.13
C GLU A 323 -19.60 17.45 -3.04
N PHE A 324 -18.80 16.75 -2.23
CA PHE A 324 -18.06 17.37 -1.13
C PHE A 324 -16.96 18.30 -1.63
N TYR A 325 -16.28 17.92 -2.71
CA TYR A 325 -15.30 18.78 -3.37
C TYR A 325 -15.96 20.04 -3.93
N GLN A 326 -17.10 19.92 -4.64
CA GLN A 326 -17.84 21.07 -5.18
C GLN A 326 -18.35 22.02 -4.09
N LYS A 327 -18.71 21.49 -2.92
CA LYS A 327 -19.10 22.29 -1.75
C LYS A 327 -17.91 22.91 -1.01
N GLY A 328 -16.68 22.63 -1.43
CA GLY A 328 -15.45 23.07 -0.79
C GLY A 328 -15.22 22.40 0.57
N TYR A 329 -15.83 21.23 0.82
CA TYR A 329 -15.61 20.48 2.06
C TYR A 329 -14.31 19.68 2.06
N ILE A 330 -13.86 19.27 0.89
CA ILE A 330 -12.58 18.59 0.67
C ILE A 330 -11.87 19.33 -0.46
N ASP A 331 -10.57 19.50 -0.32
CA ASP A 331 -9.70 20.15 -1.30
C ASP A 331 -8.98 19.10 -2.16
N SER A 332 -8.52 18.00 -1.55
CA SER A 332 -7.94 16.87 -2.28
C SER A 332 -8.01 15.56 -1.49
N VAL A 333 -7.98 14.45 -2.22
CA VAL A 333 -7.85 13.10 -1.67
C VAL A 333 -6.65 12.41 -2.31
N VAL A 334 -5.64 12.14 -1.48
CA VAL A 334 -4.41 11.45 -1.84
C VAL A 334 -4.57 9.97 -1.51
N THR A 335 -4.47 9.10 -2.52
CA THR A 335 -4.35 7.65 -2.29
C THR A 335 -3.20 7.01 -3.05
N THR A 336 -2.75 5.85 -2.58
CA THR A 336 -1.65 5.15 -3.27
C THR A 336 -2.15 4.34 -4.47
N ASN A 337 -1.20 3.79 -5.23
CA ASN A 337 -1.47 2.82 -6.29
C ASN A 337 -1.30 1.36 -5.87
N LEU A 338 -1.45 1.07 -4.57
CA LEU A 338 -1.29 -0.27 -4.00
C LEU A 338 -2.52 -1.17 -4.19
N ASN A 339 -3.66 -0.61 -4.58
CA ASN A 339 -4.85 -1.34 -4.99
C ASN A 339 -5.30 -0.94 -6.41
N TYR A 340 -6.14 -1.78 -7.00
CA TYR A 340 -6.85 -1.50 -8.23
C TYR A 340 -7.65 -0.20 -8.10
N ARG A 341 -7.57 0.63 -9.14
CA ARG A 341 -8.24 1.91 -9.21
C ARG A 341 -9.00 1.97 -10.52
N SER A 342 -10.29 2.26 -10.41
CA SER A 342 -11.15 2.46 -11.58
C SER A 342 -10.58 3.56 -12.48
N PRO A 343 -10.59 3.41 -13.82
CA PRO A 343 -10.21 4.48 -14.73
C PRO A 343 -10.92 5.82 -14.47
N GLU A 344 -12.16 5.77 -13.97
CA GLU A 344 -12.94 6.95 -13.61
C GLU A 344 -12.28 7.78 -12.48
N LEU A 345 -11.51 7.15 -11.58
CA LEU A 345 -10.84 7.87 -10.49
C LEU A 345 -9.86 8.92 -11.03
N PHE A 346 -9.20 8.64 -12.16
CA PHE A 346 -8.21 9.54 -12.75
C PHE A 346 -8.83 10.76 -13.44
N THR A 347 -10.16 10.81 -13.59
CA THR A 347 -10.87 11.99 -14.12
C THR A 347 -11.32 12.95 -13.02
N LYS A 348 -11.17 12.57 -11.75
CA LYS A 348 -11.62 13.35 -10.60
C LYS A 348 -10.63 14.45 -10.27
N GLU A 349 -11.10 15.70 -10.25
CA GLU A 349 -10.25 16.88 -10.01
C GLU A 349 -9.60 16.89 -8.63
N TRP A 350 -10.29 16.32 -7.63
CA TRP A 350 -9.79 16.22 -6.26
C TRP A 350 -8.76 15.10 -6.05
N TYR A 351 -8.56 14.21 -7.03
CA TYR A 351 -7.75 13.02 -6.84
C TYR A 351 -6.25 13.29 -7.05
N VAL A 352 -5.44 12.78 -6.12
CA VAL A 352 -3.98 12.85 -6.19
C VAL A 352 -3.39 11.46 -5.96
N GLU A 353 -2.55 10.99 -6.90
CA GLU A 353 -1.86 9.69 -6.77
C GLU A 353 -0.54 9.83 -5.98
N ALA A 354 -0.41 9.03 -4.92
CA ALA A 354 0.85 8.76 -4.24
C ALA A 354 1.48 7.47 -4.77
N ASP A 355 2.28 7.58 -5.84
CA ASP A 355 2.89 6.42 -6.51
C ASP A 355 3.92 5.68 -5.65
N MET A 356 3.67 4.38 -5.43
CA MET A 356 4.50 3.46 -4.65
C MET A 356 5.38 2.54 -5.51
N SER A 357 5.23 2.54 -6.84
CA SER A 357 5.90 1.59 -7.74
C SER A 357 7.43 1.65 -7.62
N LYS A 358 8.02 2.84 -7.67
CA LYS A 358 9.47 3.04 -7.46
C LYS A 358 9.94 2.55 -6.10
N TYR A 359 9.08 2.67 -5.09
CA TYR A 359 9.42 2.28 -3.72
C TYR A 359 9.41 0.76 -3.55
N ILE A 360 8.38 0.08 -4.09
CA ILE A 360 8.34 -1.39 -4.17
C ILE A 360 9.55 -1.92 -4.94
N ALA A 361 9.89 -1.31 -6.09
CA ALA A 361 11.07 -1.68 -6.86
C ALA A 361 12.37 -1.61 -6.04
N ALA A 362 12.52 -0.56 -5.21
CA ALA A 362 13.65 -0.43 -4.32
C ALA A 362 13.66 -1.48 -3.19
N ILE A 363 12.49 -1.85 -2.65
CA ILE A 363 12.35 -2.91 -1.65
C ILE A 363 12.76 -4.25 -2.24
N ILE A 364 12.19 -4.64 -3.39
CA ILE A 364 12.55 -5.87 -4.11
C ILE A 364 14.05 -5.91 -4.39
N ASN A 365 14.60 -4.83 -4.93
CA ASN A 365 16.02 -4.80 -5.25
C ASN A 365 16.89 -4.92 -4.00
N SER A 366 16.51 -4.31 -2.87
CA SER A 366 17.26 -4.40 -1.62
C SER A 366 17.21 -5.81 -1.02
N LEU A 367 16.03 -6.42 -0.97
CA LEU A 367 15.84 -7.78 -0.46
C LEU A 367 16.54 -8.82 -1.33
N ASN A 368 16.53 -8.65 -2.65
CA ASN A 368 17.25 -9.54 -3.57
C ASN A 368 18.78 -9.47 -3.38
N HIS A 369 19.33 -8.42 -2.77
CA HIS A 369 20.76 -8.29 -2.45
C HIS A 369 21.07 -8.49 -0.95
N ASP A 370 20.10 -8.95 -0.16
CA ASP A 370 20.19 -9.05 1.32
C ASP A 370 20.74 -7.76 1.96
N VAL A 371 20.28 -6.61 1.47
CA VAL A 371 20.61 -5.29 2.01
C VAL A 371 19.52 -4.87 2.99
N SER A 372 19.94 -4.25 4.09
CA SER A 372 19.02 -3.72 5.08
C SER A 372 18.05 -2.71 4.46
N ILE A 373 16.77 -2.97 4.69
CA ILE A 373 15.65 -2.08 4.35
C ILE A 373 15.27 -1.16 5.52
N GLY A 374 16.09 -1.06 6.57
CA GLY A 374 15.77 -0.25 7.76
C GLY A 374 15.44 1.22 7.44
N ASN A 375 16.18 1.84 6.52
CA ASN A 375 15.94 3.21 6.05
C ASN A 375 14.71 3.35 5.14
N SER A 376 14.13 2.22 4.70
CA SER A 376 12.84 2.18 4.01
C SER A 376 11.72 1.99 5.02
N LEU A 377 11.87 1.08 5.99
CA LEU A 377 10.90 0.85 7.07
C LEU A 377 10.62 2.13 7.89
N SER A 378 11.63 2.96 8.14
CA SER A 378 11.45 4.30 8.72
C SER A 378 11.76 5.40 7.69
N PRO A 379 10.74 6.03 7.08
CA PRO A 379 10.96 7.11 6.12
C PRO A 379 11.35 8.46 6.74
N THR A 380 11.58 8.55 8.05
CA THR A 380 11.82 9.81 8.77
C THR A 380 12.89 10.67 8.11
N ASP A 381 14.07 10.13 7.85
CA ASP A 381 15.17 10.90 7.22
C ASP A 381 14.81 11.43 5.83
N LYS A 382 14.04 10.65 5.05
CA LYS A 382 13.59 11.06 3.73
C LYS A 382 12.56 12.18 3.82
N ILE A 383 11.64 12.10 4.79
CA ILE A 383 10.65 13.14 5.07
C ILE A 383 11.36 14.43 5.51
N GLN A 384 12.29 14.37 6.47
CA GLN A 384 13.03 15.55 6.93
C GLN A 384 13.82 16.22 5.80
N LYS A 385 14.48 15.44 4.94
CA LYS A 385 15.18 15.97 3.76
C LYS A 385 14.22 16.62 2.76
N LEU A 386 13.03 16.06 2.58
CA LEU A 386 12.01 16.59 1.67
C LEU A 386 11.44 17.92 2.19
N ILE A 387 11.09 17.98 3.47
CA ILE A 387 10.60 19.22 4.12
C ILE A 387 11.64 20.33 4.01
N ARG A 388 12.92 20.02 4.26
CA ARG A 388 14.00 21.00 4.13
C ARG A 388 14.09 21.57 2.71
N LYS A 389 14.07 20.70 1.70
CA LYS A 389 14.07 21.12 0.28
C LYS A 389 12.85 21.96 -0.07
N TYR A 390 11.68 21.60 0.47
CA TYR A 390 10.44 22.36 0.27
C TYR A 390 10.56 23.77 0.83
N ASN A 391 11.00 23.91 2.07
CA ASN A 391 11.18 25.20 2.73
C ASN A 391 12.28 26.06 2.08
N GLU A 392 13.27 25.43 1.43
CA GLU A 392 14.32 26.10 0.65
C GLU A 392 13.89 26.44 -0.80
N GLY A 393 12.68 26.05 -1.24
CA GLY A 393 12.17 26.31 -2.60
C GLY A 393 12.85 25.47 -3.70
N LEU A 394 13.40 24.29 -3.35
CA LEU A 394 14.20 23.44 -4.24
C LEU A 394 13.43 22.25 -4.85
N LEU A 395 12.09 22.24 -4.75
CA LEU A 395 11.22 21.12 -5.16
C LEU A 395 10.52 21.31 -6.50
#